data_AF-E8T455-F1
#
_entry.id   AF-E8T455-F1
#
_cell.length_a   1.000
_cell.length_b   1.000
_cell.length_c   1.000
_cell.angle_alpha   90.00
_cell.angle_beta   90.00
_cell.angle_gamma   90.00
#
_symmetry.space_group_name_H-M   'P 1'
#
loop_
_entity.id
_entity.type
_entity.pdbx_description
1 polymer ?
#
loop_
_entity_poly.entity_id
_entity_poly.type
_entity_poly.pdbx_seq_one_letter_code
_entity_poly.pdbx_strand_id
1 'polypeptide(L)'
;MEKKEAYLLFSGGLDSVIAAKLLQDMGFKVVGVHIYSPLFGKDRKELQKLADILGIELKLVEAGDDYLQILSSPRYGYGKNLNPCIDCKAYMLRKLKEVAPEGAVLATGEVLGQRPMSQHLQAFNAIEKLSGLKKRVLRPLSGRLLPPTVYEEEGLVEREKLLDLKGRSRKRYPDILKNLGIPQEELPTPAGGCLLTEPSFAKKVKDLMVHKELSWENIELLKLGRHFRVGSCKLIVGRNREENARIASRAKETDYLLTVPNVPSPTALLRCPSTPSDSELQTAAAIVARYSDAKNQPLVTVALYKGDKLIKELQVEPLHNTQPYSVTA
;
A
#
# COMPACT_ATOMS: atom_id res chain seq x y z
N MET A 1 10.77 -38.80 0.50
CA MET A 1 9.83 -38.06 1.37
C MET A 1 9.55 -36.73 0.71
N GLU A 2 8.28 -36.40 0.47
CA GLU A 2 7.89 -35.09 -0.03
C GLU A 2 8.34 -34.01 0.97
N LYS A 3 9.06 -32.99 0.50
CA LYS A 3 9.50 -31.90 1.38
C LYS A 3 8.26 -31.17 1.90
N LYS A 4 8.15 -31.01 3.22
CA LYS A 4 7.06 -30.24 3.85
C LYS A 4 7.10 -28.79 3.36
N GLU A 5 5.94 -28.21 3.07
CA GLU A 5 5.85 -26.85 2.56
C GLU A 5 5.65 -25.83 3.69
N ALA A 6 6.29 -24.66 3.56
CA ALA A 6 6.06 -23.50 4.41
C ALA A 6 5.63 -22.30 3.56
N TYR A 7 4.46 -21.74 3.87
CA TYR A 7 3.90 -20.57 3.22
C TYR A 7 4.20 -19.35 4.08
N LEU A 8 5.03 -18.46 3.55
CA LEU A 8 5.54 -17.30 4.26
C LEU A 8 4.88 -16.02 3.73
N LEU A 9 4.31 -15.19 4.61
CA LEU A 9 3.98 -13.81 4.25
C LEU A 9 5.27 -13.05 3.89
N PHE A 10 5.48 -12.85 2.60
CA PHE A 10 6.72 -12.36 2.04
C PHE A 10 6.57 -10.90 1.61
N SER A 11 7.05 -9.98 2.44
CA SER A 11 7.01 -8.54 2.15
C SER A 11 8.15 -8.06 1.25
N GLY A 12 9.12 -8.94 0.97
CA GLY A 12 10.39 -8.56 0.36
C GLY A 12 11.23 -7.62 1.24
N GLY A 13 10.90 -7.47 2.52
CA GLY A 13 11.73 -6.79 3.50
C GLY A 13 12.73 -7.75 4.12
N LEU A 14 13.77 -7.19 4.75
CA LEU A 14 14.86 -7.95 5.36
C LEU A 14 14.36 -9.04 6.35
N ASP A 15 13.34 -8.71 7.14
CA ASP A 15 12.78 -9.63 8.12
C ASP A 15 12.12 -10.85 7.43
N SER A 16 11.39 -10.66 6.33
CA SER A 16 10.85 -11.80 5.56
C SER A 16 11.91 -12.59 4.80
N VAL A 17 13.01 -11.95 4.39
CA VAL A 17 14.13 -12.65 3.74
C VAL A 17 14.83 -13.61 4.71
N ILE A 18 15.15 -13.13 5.91
CA ILE A 18 15.77 -13.97 6.96
C ILE A 18 14.82 -15.11 7.34
N ALA A 19 13.52 -14.83 7.47
CA ALA A 19 12.53 -15.85 7.77
C ALA A 19 12.47 -16.94 6.69
N ALA A 20 12.53 -16.57 5.40
CA ALA A 20 12.56 -17.53 4.30
C ALA A 20 13.77 -18.47 4.38
N LYS A 21 14.96 -17.92 4.63
CA LYS A 21 16.19 -18.72 4.72
C LYS A 21 16.19 -19.64 5.94
N LEU A 22 15.75 -19.16 7.11
CA LEU A 22 15.60 -20.00 8.29
C LEU A 22 14.66 -21.18 8.05
N LEU A 23 13.55 -20.96 7.34
CA LEU A 23 12.63 -22.04 6.98
C LEU A 23 13.27 -23.03 6.00
N GLN A 24 14.06 -22.57 5.03
CA GLN A 24 14.81 -23.44 4.12
C GLN A 24 15.85 -24.30 4.87
N ASP A 25 16.58 -23.71 5.83
CA ASP A 25 17.56 -24.42 6.66
C ASP A 25 16.91 -25.45 7.60
N MET A 26 15.65 -25.22 7.98
CA MET A 26 14.81 -26.20 8.68
C MET A 26 14.31 -27.33 7.75
N GLY A 27 14.58 -27.27 6.44
CA GLY A 27 14.25 -28.29 5.46
C GLY A 27 12.93 -28.09 4.71
N PHE A 28 12.24 -26.96 4.91
CA PHE A 28 10.98 -26.67 4.23
C PHE A 28 11.17 -26.25 2.77
N LYS A 29 10.25 -26.66 1.90
CA LYS A 29 10.03 -25.99 0.62
C LYS A 29 9.26 -24.70 0.88
N VAL A 30 9.90 -23.55 0.69
CA VAL A 30 9.30 -22.26 1.03
C VAL A 30 8.58 -21.65 -0.18
N VAL A 31 7.32 -21.27 0.04
CA VAL A 31 6.50 -20.50 -0.89
C VAL A 31 6.27 -19.13 -0.26
N GLY A 32 6.84 -18.09 -0.87
CA GLY A 32 6.59 -16.71 -0.50
C GLY A 32 5.24 -16.25 -1.04
N VAL A 33 4.38 -15.72 -0.18
CA VAL A 33 3.09 -15.14 -0.56
C VAL A 33 3.13 -13.64 -0.31
N HIS A 34 3.04 -12.86 -1.38
CA HIS A 34 2.97 -11.40 -1.30
C HIS A 34 1.55 -10.92 -1.55
N ILE A 35 1.00 -10.21 -0.56
CA ILE A 35 -0.30 -9.55 -0.70
C ILE A 35 -0.09 -8.16 -1.30
N TYR A 36 -0.49 -7.98 -2.55
CA TYR A 36 -0.35 -6.74 -3.29
C TYR A 36 -1.57 -5.83 -3.08
N SER A 37 -1.32 -4.55 -2.84
CA SER A 37 -2.34 -3.51 -2.99
C SER A 37 -1.68 -2.19 -3.43
N PRO A 38 -2.48 -1.26 -3.98
CA PRO A 38 -2.07 0.11 -4.22
C PRO A 38 -1.44 0.83 -3.01
N LEU A 39 -1.69 0.37 -1.78
CA LEU A 39 -1.32 1.06 -0.54
C LEU A 39 0.01 0.58 0.07
N PHE A 40 0.42 -0.66 -0.18
CA PHE A 40 1.58 -1.27 0.50
C PHE A 40 2.29 -2.37 -0.32
N GLY A 41 1.97 -2.52 -1.60
CA GLY A 41 2.67 -3.43 -2.49
C GLY A 41 4.08 -2.94 -2.83
N LYS A 42 5.00 -3.88 -3.04
CA LYS A 42 6.29 -3.62 -3.68
C LYS A 42 6.19 -3.80 -5.19
N ASP A 43 7.20 -3.31 -5.91
CA ASP A 43 7.33 -3.60 -7.34
C ASP A 43 7.42 -5.13 -7.58
N ARG A 44 6.62 -5.62 -8.54
CA ARG A 44 6.50 -7.06 -8.81
C ARG A 44 7.81 -7.65 -9.34
N LYS A 45 8.56 -6.90 -10.15
CA LYS A 45 9.83 -7.35 -10.73
C LYS A 45 10.92 -7.41 -9.66
N GLU A 46 10.99 -6.41 -8.79
CA GLU A 46 11.92 -6.43 -7.64
C GLU A 46 11.64 -7.60 -6.71
N LEU A 47 10.37 -7.88 -6.41
CA LEU A 47 9.98 -9.03 -5.58
C LEU A 47 10.33 -10.36 -6.23
N GLN A 48 10.06 -10.52 -7.54
CA GLN A 48 10.38 -11.75 -8.26
C GLN A 48 11.89 -11.98 -8.27
N LYS A 49 12.68 -10.95 -8.60
CA LYS A 49 14.15 -11.04 -8.57
C LYS A 49 14.66 -11.48 -7.19
N LEU A 50 14.09 -10.94 -6.12
CA LEU A 50 14.46 -11.33 -4.76
C LEU A 50 14.04 -12.77 -4.43
N ALA A 51 12.87 -13.22 -4.89
CA ALA A 51 12.45 -14.61 -4.72
C ALA A 51 13.39 -15.58 -5.46
N ASP A 52 13.83 -15.22 -6.67
CA ASP A 52 14.76 -16.00 -7.49
C ASP A 52 16.14 -16.11 -6.79
N ILE A 53 16.68 -15.01 -6.27
CA ILE A 53 17.92 -15.01 -5.46
C ILE A 53 17.80 -15.95 -4.26
N LEU A 54 16.62 -15.97 -3.61
CA LEU A 54 16.37 -16.85 -2.48
C LEU A 54 16.04 -18.29 -2.87
N GLY A 55 15.80 -18.58 -4.14
CA GLY A 55 15.35 -19.89 -4.61
C GLY A 55 14.02 -20.30 -3.98
N ILE A 56 13.07 -19.37 -3.85
CA ILE A 56 11.71 -19.64 -3.35
C ILE A 56 10.68 -19.41 -4.45
N GLU A 57 9.56 -20.14 -4.39
CA GLU A 57 8.40 -19.84 -5.22
C GLU A 57 7.72 -18.56 -4.72
N LEU A 58 7.28 -17.69 -5.61
CA LEU A 58 6.55 -16.47 -5.27
C LEU A 58 5.11 -16.51 -5.80
N LYS A 59 4.14 -16.41 -4.90
CA LYS A 59 2.72 -16.22 -5.21
C LYS A 59 2.33 -14.77 -4.94
N LEU A 60 1.78 -14.10 -5.95
CA LEU A 60 1.22 -12.76 -5.83
C LEU A 60 -0.30 -12.86 -5.66
N VAL A 61 -0.82 -12.28 -4.59
CA VAL A 61 -2.26 -12.26 -4.28
C VAL A 61 -2.71 -10.81 -4.18
N GLU A 62 -3.71 -10.42 -4.94
CA GLU A 62 -4.24 -9.05 -4.88
C GLU A 62 -5.21 -8.89 -3.70
N ALA A 63 -5.16 -7.71 -3.07
CA ALA A 63 -6.13 -7.35 -2.06
C ALA A 63 -7.49 -7.02 -2.71
N GLY A 64 -8.56 -7.62 -2.22
CA GLY A 64 -9.92 -7.39 -2.73
C GLY A 64 -10.62 -6.24 -2.01
N ASP A 65 -11.86 -5.97 -2.41
CA ASP A 65 -12.70 -4.93 -1.80
C ASP A 65 -13.00 -5.17 -0.32
N ASP A 66 -12.88 -6.42 0.15
CA ASP A 66 -12.92 -6.78 1.58
C ASP A 66 -11.81 -6.09 2.39
N TYR A 67 -10.69 -5.72 1.77
CA TYR A 67 -9.69 -4.86 2.39
C TYR A 67 -10.15 -3.40 2.53
N LEU A 68 -10.89 -2.87 1.55
CA LEU A 68 -11.42 -1.51 1.61
C LEU A 68 -12.45 -1.34 2.74
N GLN A 69 -13.19 -2.40 3.06
CA GLN A 69 -14.08 -2.44 4.22
C GLN A 69 -13.30 -2.33 5.54
N ILE A 70 -12.17 -3.05 5.66
CA ILE A 70 -11.26 -2.93 6.81
C ILE A 70 -10.73 -1.51 6.92
N LEU A 71 -10.34 -0.89 5.81
CA LEU A 71 -9.85 0.49 5.80
C LEU A 71 -10.93 1.48 6.19
N SER A 72 -12.20 1.20 5.89
CA SER A 72 -13.33 2.08 6.22
C SER A 72 -13.71 2.00 7.70
N SER A 73 -13.68 0.81 8.28
CA SER A 73 -14.09 0.56 9.66
C SER A 73 -13.26 -0.56 10.31
N PRO A 74 -12.00 -0.29 10.67
CA PRO A 74 -11.13 -1.30 11.28
C PRO A 74 -11.59 -1.61 12.71
N ARG A 75 -11.51 -2.88 13.11
CA ARG A 75 -11.96 -3.31 14.44
C ARG A 75 -11.03 -2.83 15.55
N TYR A 76 -9.73 -2.73 15.27
CA TYR A 76 -8.73 -2.26 16.24
C TYR A 76 -8.35 -0.80 16.04
N GLY A 77 -9.11 -0.06 15.24
CA GLY A 77 -8.85 1.34 14.94
C GLY A 77 -7.62 1.54 14.05
N TYR A 78 -7.19 2.80 13.96
CA TYR A 78 -6.00 3.19 13.22
C TYR A 78 -4.82 3.46 14.15
N GLY A 79 -3.60 3.42 13.60
CA GLY A 79 -2.40 3.87 14.29
C GLY A 79 -2.27 5.39 14.31
N LYS A 80 -1.06 5.90 14.01
CA LYS A 80 -0.82 7.35 13.99
C LYS A 80 -1.62 8.07 12.89
N ASN A 81 -1.80 7.42 11.74
CA ASN A 81 -2.51 7.95 10.59
C ASN A 81 -3.69 7.01 10.26
N LEU A 82 -3.90 6.64 9.00
CA LEU A 82 -4.97 5.70 8.60
C LEU A 82 -4.49 4.25 8.51
N ASN A 83 -3.49 3.85 9.29
CA ASN A 83 -2.90 2.52 9.20
C ASN A 83 -3.59 1.51 10.16
N PRO A 84 -4.47 0.59 9.70
CA PRO A 84 -5.12 -0.40 10.55
C PRO A 84 -4.26 -1.67 10.70
N CYS A 85 -3.06 -1.55 11.28
CA CYS A 85 -2.03 -2.60 11.13
C CYS A 85 -2.40 -3.98 11.69
N ILE A 86 -3.22 -4.05 12.74
CA ILE A 86 -3.69 -5.33 13.31
C ILE A 86 -4.63 -6.02 12.33
N ASP A 87 -5.69 -5.32 11.90
CA ASP A 87 -6.67 -5.83 10.96
C ASP A 87 -6.04 -6.18 9.60
N CYS A 88 -5.15 -5.32 9.11
CA CYS A 88 -4.41 -5.52 7.87
C CYS A 88 -3.57 -6.81 7.89
N LYS A 89 -2.89 -7.09 9.00
CA LYS A 89 -2.11 -8.34 9.13
C LYS A 89 -2.98 -9.57 9.31
N ALA A 90 -4.09 -9.45 10.04
CA ALA A 90 -5.06 -10.53 10.11
C ALA A 90 -5.64 -10.85 8.73
N TYR A 91 -5.96 -9.83 7.93
CA TYR A 91 -6.36 -9.98 6.54
C TYR A 91 -5.31 -10.72 5.71
N MET A 92 -4.04 -10.29 5.76
CA MET A 92 -2.96 -10.95 5.02
C MET A 92 -2.81 -12.42 5.41
N LEU A 93 -2.93 -12.73 6.70
CA LEU A 93 -2.88 -14.11 7.18
C LEU A 93 -4.06 -14.97 6.73
N ARG A 94 -5.27 -14.40 6.60
CA ARG A 94 -6.39 -15.10 5.98
C ARG A 94 -6.11 -15.41 4.51
N LYS A 95 -5.60 -14.44 3.75
CA LYS A 95 -5.18 -14.66 2.36
C LYS A 95 -4.06 -15.68 2.23
N LEU A 96 -3.09 -15.67 3.15
CA LEU A 96 -2.06 -16.71 3.24
C LEU A 96 -2.68 -18.10 3.44
N LYS A 97 -3.63 -18.22 4.37
CA LYS A 97 -4.34 -19.48 4.64
C LYS A 97 -5.14 -19.95 3.43
N GLU A 98 -5.81 -19.05 2.71
CA GLU A 98 -6.61 -19.37 1.52
C GLU A 98 -5.77 -19.99 0.39
N VAL A 99 -4.51 -19.57 0.23
CA VAL A 99 -3.62 -20.08 -0.83
C VAL A 99 -2.72 -21.24 -0.42
N ALA A 100 -2.61 -21.51 0.88
CA ALA A 100 -1.79 -22.57 1.42
C ALA A 100 -2.57 -23.90 1.41
N PRO A 101 -1.94 -25.02 1.00
CA PRO A 101 -2.55 -26.33 1.09
C PRO A 101 -2.70 -26.75 2.56
N GLU A 102 -3.62 -27.69 2.80
CA GLU A 102 -3.81 -28.27 4.13
C GLU A 102 -2.51 -28.91 4.64
N GLY A 103 -2.20 -28.68 5.92
CA GLY A 103 -0.97 -29.17 6.54
C GLY A 103 0.28 -28.33 6.31
N ALA A 104 0.24 -27.29 5.47
CA ALA A 104 1.37 -26.38 5.31
C ALA A 104 1.66 -25.55 6.58
N VAL A 105 2.94 -25.26 6.80
CA VAL A 105 3.37 -24.34 7.87
C VAL A 105 3.11 -22.90 7.42
N LEU A 106 2.33 -22.15 8.18
CA LEU A 106 2.07 -20.73 7.91
C LEU A 106 3.06 -19.89 8.73
N ALA A 107 3.80 -19.02 8.06
CA ALA A 107 4.87 -18.25 8.69
C ALA A 107 4.83 -16.75 8.35
N THR A 108 5.43 -15.94 9.22
CA THR A 108 5.67 -14.50 8.99
C THR A 108 7.08 -14.11 9.41
N GLY A 109 7.62 -13.04 8.83
CA GLY A 109 8.89 -12.43 9.27
C GLY A 109 8.73 -11.50 10.49
N GLU A 110 7.70 -11.66 11.32
CA GLU A 110 7.43 -10.70 12.39
C GLU A 110 8.36 -10.86 13.59
N VAL A 111 8.85 -9.72 14.10
CA VAL A 111 9.73 -9.64 15.26
C VAL A 111 8.99 -9.03 16.44
N LEU A 112 8.98 -9.72 17.58
CA LEU A 112 8.37 -9.24 18.82
C LEU A 112 8.93 -7.87 19.24
N GLY A 113 8.08 -6.90 19.47
CA GLY A 113 8.39 -5.52 19.87
C GLY A 113 8.90 -4.61 18.74
N GLN A 114 8.98 -5.06 17.49
CA GLN A 114 9.57 -4.26 16.41
C GLN A 114 8.61 -3.18 15.89
N ARG A 115 7.29 -3.44 15.84
CA ARG A 115 6.25 -2.46 15.47
C ARG A 115 5.26 -2.23 16.63
N PRO A 116 5.13 -0.99 17.15
CA PRO A 116 4.30 -0.70 18.33
C PRO A 116 2.84 -1.10 18.21
N MET A 117 2.23 -0.92 17.05
CA MET A 117 0.80 -1.19 16.86
C MET A 117 0.49 -2.67 16.65
N SER A 118 1.42 -3.46 16.11
CA SER A 118 1.06 -4.75 15.52
C SER A 118 1.99 -5.91 15.82
N GLN A 119 3.09 -5.68 16.54
CA GLN A 119 4.05 -6.74 16.87
C GLN A 119 4.37 -6.77 18.35
N HIS A 120 3.37 -6.65 19.21
CA HIS A 120 3.48 -7.02 20.63
C HIS A 120 2.58 -8.24 20.89
N LEU A 121 2.74 -8.89 22.05
CA LEU A 121 2.09 -10.17 22.33
C LEU A 121 0.56 -10.09 22.20
N GLN A 122 -0.07 -9.04 22.73
CA GLN A 122 -1.51 -8.84 22.63
C GLN A 122 -1.96 -8.62 21.18
N ALA A 123 -1.17 -7.91 20.37
CA ALA A 123 -1.46 -7.75 18.94
C ALA A 123 -1.34 -9.07 18.18
N PHE A 124 -0.31 -9.90 18.46
CA PHE A 124 -0.22 -11.23 17.84
C PHE A 124 -1.43 -12.10 18.17
N ASN A 125 -1.88 -12.11 19.43
CA ASN A 125 -3.08 -12.83 19.84
C ASN A 125 -4.34 -12.30 19.13
N ALA A 126 -4.47 -10.97 18.98
CA ALA A 126 -5.57 -10.35 18.27
C ALA A 126 -5.57 -10.71 16.77
N ILE A 127 -4.40 -10.62 16.12
CA ILE A 127 -4.19 -10.96 14.72
C ILE A 127 -4.54 -12.43 14.45
N GLU A 128 -4.07 -13.35 15.29
CA GLU A 128 -4.36 -14.78 15.17
C GLU A 128 -5.83 -15.09 15.38
N LYS A 129 -6.47 -14.46 16.38
CA LYS A 129 -7.90 -14.60 16.62
C LYS A 129 -8.72 -14.12 15.42
N LEU A 130 -8.37 -12.95 14.87
CA LEU A 130 -9.06 -12.37 13.71
C LEU A 130 -8.87 -13.16 12.42
N SER A 131 -7.71 -13.78 12.25
CA SER A 131 -7.41 -14.61 11.08
C SER A 131 -7.88 -16.06 11.22
N GLY A 132 -8.32 -16.47 12.41
CA GLY A 132 -8.68 -17.87 12.69
C GLY A 132 -7.47 -18.81 12.69
N LEU A 133 -6.29 -18.31 13.09
CA LEU A 133 -5.00 -19.01 13.08
C LEU A 133 -4.33 -19.04 14.46
N LYS A 134 -5.12 -19.15 15.53
CA LYS A 134 -4.60 -19.26 16.91
C LYS A 134 -3.56 -20.38 17.01
N LYS A 135 -2.34 -20.04 17.47
CA LYS A 135 -1.16 -20.94 17.56
C LYS A 135 -0.69 -21.56 16.23
N ARG A 136 -1.23 -21.13 15.09
CA ARG A 136 -0.93 -21.66 13.74
C ARG A 136 -0.14 -20.67 12.89
N VAL A 137 0.59 -19.74 13.52
CA VAL A 137 1.43 -18.76 12.83
C VAL A 137 2.84 -18.82 13.40
N LEU A 138 3.76 -19.40 12.64
CA LEU A 138 5.17 -19.48 13.00
C LEU A 138 5.85 -18.13 12.76
N ARG A 139 6.61 -17.65 13.76
CA ARG A 139 7.37 -16.40 13.67
C ARG A 139 8.85 -16.68 13.91
N PRO A 140 9.58 -17.25 12.93
CA PRO A 140 10.92 -17.79 13.14
C PRO A 140 11.92 -16.79 13.73
N LEU A 141 11.73 -15.50 13.49
CA LEU A 141 12.64 -14.47 13.99
C LEU A 141 12.51 -14.19 15.50
N SER A 142 11.36 -14.49 16.10
CA SER A 142 11.10 -14.20 17.53
C SER A 142 10.51 -15.39 18.28
N GLY A 143 10.44 -16.57 17.65
CA GLY A 143 9.75 -17.76 18.14
C GLY A 143 10.23 -18.24 19.50
N ARG A 144 11.53 -18.10 19.82
CA ARG A 144 12.06 -18.46 21.16
C ARG A 144 11.45 -17.64 22.30
N LEU A 145 10.93 -16.45 22.00
CA LEU A 145 10.32 -15.53 22.96
C LEU A 145 8.79 -15.66 23.04
N LEU A 146 8.19 -16.50 22.19
CA LEU A 146 6.75 -16.66 22.07
C LEU A 146 6.32 -18.02 22.62
N PRO A 147 5.05 -18.18 23.03
CA PRO A 147 4.48 -19.49 23.31
C PRO A 147 4.64 -20.42 22.10
N PRO A 148 4.81 -21.74 22.32
CA PRO A 148 4.97 -22.69 21.23
C PRO A 148 3.72 -22.71 20.34
N THR A 149 3.98 -22.86 19.04
CA THR A 149 2.96 -23.11 18.00
C THR A 149 2.62 -24.59 17.91
N VAL A 150 1.53 -24.91 17.21
CA VAL A 150 1.19 -26.32 16.92
C VAL A 150 2.32 -27.03 16.16
N TYR A 151 3.09 -26.28 15.35
CA TYR A 151 4.21 -26.82 14.58
C TYR A 151 5.38 -27.27 15.47
N GLU A 152 5.60 -26.59 16.60
CA GLU A 152 6.59 -27.00 17.60
C GLU A 152 6.05 -28.18 18.42
N GLU A 153 4.79 -28.13 18.84
CA GLU A 153 4.13 -29.19 19.62
C GLU A 153 4.08 -30.53 18.84
N GLU A 154 3.91 -30.49 17.52
CA GLU A 154 3.89 -31.65 16.62
C GLU A 154 5.30 -32.09 16.15
N GLY A 155 6.36 -31.43 16.60
CA GLY A 155 7.74 -31.74 16.21
C GLY A 155 8.08 -31.41 14.75
N LEU A 156 7.28 -30.59 14.08
CA LEU A 156 7.57 -30.09 12.73
C LEU A 156 8.68 -29.03 12.74
N VAL A 157 8.80 -28.29 13.84
CA VAL A 157 9.77 -27.22 14.03
C VAL A 157 10.49 -27.42 15.35
N GLU A 158 11.81 -27.55 15.28
CA GLU A 158 12.68 -27.57 16.47
C GLU A 158 12.86 -26.14 17.00
N ARG A 159 12.51 -25.92 18.27
CA ARG A 159 12.50 -24.58 18.89
C ARG A 159 13.89 -23.95 18.92
N GLU A 160 14.92 -24.75 19.01
CA GLU A 160 16.34 -24.38 19.00
C GLU A 160 16.76 -23.77 17.67
N LYS A 161 16.04 -24.01 16.57
CA LYS A 161 16.32 -23.39 15.27
C LYS A 161 15.67 -22.02 15.10
N LEU A 162 14.75 -21.62 15.99
CA LEU A 162 14.12 -20.31 15.99
C LEU A 162 15.06 -19.26 16.59
N LEU A 163 14.86 -17.98 16.26
CA LEU A 163 15.60 -16.86 16.84
C LEU A 163 14.83 -16.20 18.00
N ASP A 164 15.53 -15.33 18.70
CA ASP A 164 15.08 -14.54 19.84
C ASP A 164 15.17 -13.03 19.57
N LEU A 165 14.93 -12.61 18.32
CA LEU A 165 14.95 -11.18 17.99
C LEU A 165 13.81 -10.46 18.71
N LYS A 166 14.15 -9.31 19.29
CA LYS A 166 13.20 -8.44 19.99
C LYS A 166 13.51 -6.96 19.73
N GLY A 167 12.45 -6.17 19.60
CA GLY A 167 12.53 -4.72 19.45
C GLY A 167 12.94 -4.30 18.04
N ARG A 168 13.35 -3.03 17.91
CA ARG A 168 13.65 -2.39 16.62
C ARG A 168 15.10 -2.53 16.18
N SER A 169 15.98 -2.99 17.07
CA SER A 169 17.41 -3.07 16.79
C SER A 169 17.67 -4.08 15.68
N ARG A 170 18.42 -3.66 14.66
CA ARG A 170 18.93 -4.54 13.60
C ARG A 170 20.41 -4.89 13.75
N LYS A 171 21.00 -4.62 14.92
CA LYS A 171 22.45 -4.85 15.16
C LYS A 171 22.91 -6.28 14.87
N ARG A 172 22.07 -7.28 15.14
CA ARG A 172 22.37 -8.72 14.92
C ARG A 172 22.14 -9.19 13.48
N TYR A 173 21.53 -8.37 12.62
CA TYR A 173 21.13 -8.80 11.28
C TYR A 173 22.33 -9.15 10.38
N PRO A 174 23.43 -8.36 10.36
CA PRO A 174 24.60 -8.72 9.56
C PRO A 174 25.16 -10.12 9.89
N ASP A 175 25.30 -10.45 11.18
CA ASP A 175 25.78 -11.76 11.61
C ASP A 175 24.81 -12.89 11.22
N ILE A 176 23.51 -12.65 11.36
CA ILE A 176 22.47 -13.60 10.96
C ILE A 176 22.51 -13.85 9.45
N LEU A 177 22.60 -12.81 8.63
CA LEU A 177 22.67 -12.93 7.18
C LEU A 177 23.91 -13.68 6.73
N LYS A 178 25.07 -13.38 7.34
CA LYS A 178 26.33 -14.07 7.08
C LYS A 178 26.22 -15.56 7.41
N ASN A 179 25.64 -15.91 8.56
CA ASN A 179 25.46 -17.31 8.96
C ASN A 179 24.48 -18.06 8.05
N LEU A 180 23.51 -17.36 7.46
CA LEU A 180 22.55 -17.90 6.49
C LEU A 180 23.08 -17.89 5.04
N GLY A 181 24.32 -17.44 4.82
CA GLY A 181 24.94 -17.37 3.49
C GLY A 181 24.25 -16.40 2.53
N ILE A 182 23.60 -15.35 3.04
CA ILE A 182 22.86 -14.37 2.23
C ILE A 182 23.79 -13.17 1.93
N PRO A 183 24.15 -12.90 0.66
CA PRO A 183 24.96 -11.74 0.31
C PRO A 183 24.18 -10.46 0.59
N GLN A 184 24.72 -9.60 1.46
CA GLN A 184 24.04 -8.39 1.92
C GLN A 184 23.87 -7.37 0.78
N GLU A 185 24.77 -7.40 -0.20
CA GLU A 185 24.79 -6.53 -1.37
C GLU A 185 23.61 -6.79 -2.32
N GLU A 186 23.05 -8.00 -2.27
CA GLU A 186 21.91 -8.42 -3.11
C GLU A 186 20.56 -8.19 -2.42
N LEU A 187 20.58 -7.73 -1.17
CA LEU A 187 19.37 -7.51 -0.38
C LEU A 187 18.77 -6.14 -0.65
N PRO A 188 17.43 -6.06 -0.60
CA PRO A 188 16.76 -4.79 -0.77
C PRO A 188 17.18 -3.84 0.35
N THR A 189 17.65 -2.65 -0.02
CA THR A 189 17.67 -1.52 0.89
C THR A 189 16.26 -1.31 1.47
N PRO A 190 16.13 -0.79 2.71
CA PRO A 190 14.83 -0.55 3.32
C PRO A 190 13.93 0.30 2.40
N ALA A 191 13.04 -0.36 1.66
CA ALA A 191 12.07 0.30 0.80
C ALA A 191 10.82 0.66 1.60
N GLY A 192 10.16 1.73 1.18
CA GLY A 192 9.11 2.47 1.89
C GLY A 192 8.04 1.63 2.58
N GLY A 193 7.49 2.22 3.64
CA GLY A 193 6.37 1.66 4.40
C GLY A 193 5.04 1.73 3.66
N CYS A 194 3.98 1.34 4.36
CA CYS A 194 2.61 1.49 3.86
C CYS A 194 2.27 2.98 3.65
N LEU A 195 1.69 3.35 2.52
CA LEU A 195 1.30 4.75 2.23
C LEU A 195 0.30 5.31 3.26
N LEU A 196 -0.44 4.45 3.96
CA LEU A 196 -1.34 4.86 5.04
C LEU A 196 -0.60 5.40 6.28
N THR A 197 0.71 5.15 6.40
CA THR A 197 1.54 5.78 7.43
C THR A 197 2.04 7.16 7.05
N GLU A 198 1.90 7.57 5.78
CA GLU A 198 2.29 8.90 5.30
C GLU A 198 1.15 9.90 5.55
N PRO A 199 1.36 10.96 6.36
CA PRO A 199 0.28 11.88 6.72
C PRO A 199 -0.44 12.51 5.52
N SER A 200 0.30 12.94 4.50
CA SER A 200 -0.27 13.56 3.30
C SER A 200 -1.08 12.58 2.47
N PHE A 201 -0.69 11.31 2.41
CA PHE A 201 -1.44 10.28 1.70
C PHE A 201 -2.68 9.85 2.49
N ALA A 202 -2.54 9.70 3.81
CA ALA A 202 -3.65 9.40 4.70
C ALA A 202 -4.75 10.46 4.64
N LYS A 203 -4.41 11.76 4.56
CA LYS A 203 -5.40 12.85 4.32
C LYS A 203 -6.20 12.62 3.04
N LYS A 204 -5.56 12.23 1.94
CA LYS A 204 -6.21 11.95 0.66
C LYS A 204 -7.16 10.76 0.74
N VAL A 205 -6.76 9.69 1.40
CA VAL A 205 -7.62 8.51 1.61
C VAL A 205 -8.80 8.86 2.51
N LYS A 206 -8.58 9.64 3.57
CA LYS A 206 -9.64 10.10 4.47
C LYS A 206 -10.70 10.91 3.71
N ASP A 207 -10.27 11.78 2.81
CA ASP A 207 -11.17 12.54 1.95
C ASP A 207 -12.02 11.62 1.06
N LEU A 208 -11.46 10.58 0.42
CA LEU A 208 -12.28 9.58 -0.29
C LEU A 208 -13.30 8.90 0.64
N MET A 209 -12.91 8.55 1.86
CA MET A 209 -13.80 7.90 2.83
C MET A 209 -14.97 8.80 3.25
N VAL A 210 -14.70 10.08 3.55
CA VAL A 210 -15.72 11.06 3.92
C VAL A 210 -16.76 11.23 2.82
N HIS A 211 -16.31 11.21 1.56
CA HIS A 211 -17.18 11.39 0.40
C HIS A 211 -17.76 10.06 -0.14
N LYS A 212 -17.51 8.92 0.51
CA LYS A 212 -17.93 7.57 0.06
C LYS A 212 -17.42 7.20 -1.33
N GLU A 213 -16.22 7.67 -1.67
CA GLU A 213 -15.53 7.49 -2.95
C GLU A 213 -14.39 6.47 -2.83
N LEU A 214 -14.36 5.65 -1.78
CA LEU A 214 -13.27 4.68 -1.59
C LEU A 214 -13.39 3.53 -2.59
N SER A 215 -12.43 3.44 -3.51
CA SER A 215 -12.28 2.34 -4.46
C SER A 215 -10.80 2.16 -4.81
N TRP A 216 -10.40 0.99 -5.31
CA TRP A 216 -9.02 0.76 -5.74
C TRP A 216 -8.59 1.70 -6.86
N GLU A 217 -9.48 1.98 -7.80
CA GLU A 217 -9.25 2.93 -8.88
C GLU A 217 -8.97 4.34 -8.34
N ASN A 218 -9.79 4.82 -7.39
CA ASN A 218 -9.60 6.13 -6.79
C ASN A 218 -8.33 6.18 -5.92
N ILE A 219 -7.98 5.09 -5.23
CA ILE A 219 -6.73 5.00 -4.45
C ILE A 219 -5.51 5.08 -5.38
N GLU A 220 -5.53 4.41 -6.53
CA GLU A 220 -4.44 4.51 -7.53
C GLU A 220 -4.30 5.95 -8.05
N LEU A 221 -5.42 6.63 -8.29
CA LEU A 221 -5.42 8.06 -8.65
C LEU A 221 -4.77 8.94 -7.57
N LEU A 222 -4.84 8.58 -6.28
CA LEU A 222 -4.20 9.34 -5.20
C LEU A 222 -2.67 9.43 -5.29
N LYS A 223 -2.05 8.59 -6.11
CA LYS A 223 -0.59 8.62 -6.33
C LYS A 223 -0.17 9.70 -7.32
N LEU A 224 -1.12 10.26 -8.06
CA LEU A 224 -0.89 11.18 -9.17
C LEU A 224 -1.32 12.60 -8.79
N GLY A 225 -0.52 13.59 -9.20
CA GLY A 225 -0.96 14.98 -9.15
C GLY A 225 -1.08 15.60 -7.75
N ARG A 226 -1.70 16.78 -7.76
CA ARG A 226 -2.15 17.54 -6.59
C ARG A 226 -3.65 17.35 -6.45
N HIS A 227 -4.13 17.16 -5.22
CA HIS A 227 -5.53 16.85 -4.97
C HIS A 227 -6.25 18.01 -4.33
N PHE A 228 -7.38 18.39 -4.93
CA PHE A 228 -8.28 19.41 -4.44
C PHE A 228 -9.70 18.87 -4.31
N ARG A 229 -10.46 19.44 -3.38
CA ARG A 229 -11.90 19.21 -3.21
C ARG A 229 -12.61 20.51 -3.58
N VAL A 230 -13.43 20.46 -4.63
CA VAL A 230 -14.17 21.60 -5.17
C VAL A 230 -15.65 21.27 -5.10
N GLY A 231 -16.33 21.77 -4.07
CA GLY A 231 -17.70 21.37 -3.76
C GLY A 231 -17.79 19.87 -3.53
N SER A 232 -18.62 19.19 -4.32
CA SER A 232 -18.75 17.72 -4.29
C SER A 232 -17.66 17.00 -5.08
N CYS A 233 -16.95 17.70 -5.96
CA CYS A 233 -16.03 17.12 -6.93
C CYS A 233 -14.60 16.98 -6.40
N LYS A 234 -13.92 15.94 -6.88
CA LYS A 234 -12.48 15.73 -6.72
C LYS A 234 -11.74 16.26 -7.95
N LEU A 235 -10.81 17.18 -7.75
CA LEU A 235 -9.90 17.65 -8.81
C LEU A 235 -8.48 17.12 -8.58
N ILE A 236 -7.89 16.54 -9.61
CA ILE A 236 -6.51 16.04 -9.61
C ILE A 236 -5.74 16.79 -10.69
N VAL A 237 -4.72 17.56 -10.30
CA VAL A 237 -3.91 18.38 -11.22
C VAL A 237 -2.52 17.75 -11.38
N GLY A 238 -2.16 17.31 -12.59
CA GLY A 238 -0.86 16.69 -12.84
C GLY A 238 0.34 17.57 -12.47
N ARG A 239 1.43 16.94 -12.03
CA ARG A 239 2.66 17.67 -11.66
C ARG A 239 3.68 17.76 -12.79
N ASN A 240 3.62 16.84 -13.74
CA ASN A 240 4.56 16.72 -14.86
C ASN A 240 3.89 15.96 -16.02
N ARG A 241 4.60 15.89 -17.16
CA ARG A 241 4.10 15.26 -18.39
C ARG A 241 3.71 13.79 -18.21
N GLU A 242 4.46 13.04 -17.41
CA GLU A 242 4.17 11.62 -17.17
C GLU A 242 2.87 11.44 -16.38
N GLU A 243 2.69 12.24 -15.33
CA GLU A 243 1.44 12.24 -14.56
C GLU A 243 0.25 12.71 -15.39
N ASN A 244 0.42 13.73 -16.23
CA ASN A 244 -0.63 14.20 -17.13
C ASN A 244 -1.17 13.06 -18.01
N ALA A 245 -0.28 12.29 -18.64
CA ALA A 245 -0.66 11.13 -19.46
C ALA A 245 -1.36 10.05 -18.63
N ARG A 246 -0.83 9.75 -17.42
CA ARG A 246 -1.43 8.75 -16.51
C ARG A 246 -2.80 9.18 -15.98
N ILE A 247 -3.01 10.47 -15.74
CA ILE A 247 -4.30 11.05 -15.33
C ILE A 247 -5.30 10.96 -16.48
N ALA A 248 -4.92 11.40 -17.69
CA ALA A 248 -5.77 11.33 -18.88
C ALA A 248 -6.24 9.90 -19.16
N SER A 249 -5.32 8.92 -19.10
CA SER A 249 -5.64 7.50 -19.34
C SER A 249 -6.61 6.86 -18.33
N ARG A 250 -6.87 7.53 -17.19
CA ARG A 250 -7.76 7.06 -16.12
C ARG A 250 -9.08 7.84 -16.08
N ALA A 251 -9.28 8.78 -17.00
CA ALA A 251 -10.52 9.52 -17.12
C ALA A 251 -11.65 8.60 -17.60
N LYS A 252 -12.83 8.72 -16.99
CA LYS A 252 -14.08 8.12 -17.45
C LYS A 252 -14.81 9.07 -18.37
N GLU A 253 -15.75 8.55 -19.16
CA GLU A 253 -16.62 9.36 -20.01
C GLU A 253 -17.43 10.42 -19.24
N THR A 254 -17.69 10.16 -17.96
CA THR A 254 -18.38 11.08 -17.05
C THR A 254 -17.48 12.17 -16.47
N ASP A 255 -16.17 11.99 -16.49
CA ASP A 255 -15.21 12.92 -15.91
C ASP A 255 -14.90 14.07 -16.88
N TYR A 256 -14.46 15.19 -16.33
CA TYR A 256 -13.96 16.31 -17.13
C TYR A 256 -12.43 16.32 -17.10
N LEU A 257 -11.82 16.44 -18.27
CA LEU A 257 -10.40 16.78 -18.41
C LEU A 257 -10.27 18.29 -18.66
N LEU A 258 -9.40 18.93 -17.89
CA LEU A 258 -9.16 20.37 -17.97
C LEU A 258 -7.72 20.63 -18.40
N THR A 259 -7.54 21.54 -19.35
CA THR A 259 -6.23 22.02 -19.82
C THR A 259 -6.31 23.50 -20.18
N VAL A 260 -5.16 24.17 -20.21
CA VAL A 260 -5.05 25.53 -20.77
C VAL A 260 -4.49 25.39 -22.19
N PRO A 261 -5.27 25.69 -23.25
CA PRO A 261 -4.80 25.62 -24.62
C PRO A 261 -3.71 26.66 -24.89
N ASN A 262 -2.89 26.39 -25.91
CA ASN A 262 -1.85 27.29 -26.44
C ASN A 262 -0.68 27.61 -25.49
N VAL A 263 -0.65 27.06 -24.27
CA VAL A 263 0.48 27.18 -23.33
C VAL A 263 0.74 25.84 -22.64
N PRO A 264 1.97 25.59 -22.17
CA PRO A 264 2.24 24.45 -21.30
C PRO A 264 1.34 24.48 -20.06
N SER A 265 0.60 23.40 -19.85
CA SER A 265 -0.36 23.29 -18.75
C SER A 265 -0.47 21.86 -18.23
N PRO A 266 -0.87 21.69 -16.96
CA PRO A 266 -1.18 20.36 -16.45
C PRO A 266 -2.46 19.83 -17.11
N THR A 267 -2.51 18.52 -17.28
CA THR A 267 -3.79 17.83 -17.49
C THR A 267 -4.40 17.58 -16.13
N ALA A 268 -5.60 18.09 -15.92
CA ALA A 268 -6.34 17.88 -14.69
C ALA A 268 -7.59 17.03 -14.92
N LEU A 269 -7.91 16.16 -13.97
CA LEU A 269 -9.11 15.34 -13.95
C LEU A 269 -10.06 15.87 -12.87
N LEU A 270 -11.24 16.30 -13.26
CA LEU A 270 -12.34 16.65 -12.38
C LEU A 270 -13.38 15.52 -12.41
N ARG A 271 -13.51 14.82 -11.28
CA ARG A 271 -14.46 13.73 -11.07
C ARG A 271 -15.51 14.15 -10.07
N CYS A 272 -16.78 14.01 -10.43
CA CYS A 272 -17.91 14.43 -9.62
C CYS A 272 -18.93 13.30 -9.48
N PRO A 273 -19.64 13.19 -8.35
CA PRO A 273 -20.73 12.21 -8.19
C PRO A 273 -21.95 12.52 -9.08
N SER A 274 -22.11 13.77 -9.49
CA SER A 274 -23.16 14.27 -10.38
C SER A 274 -22.60 15.36 -11.29
N THR A 275 -23.43 15.89 -12.20
CA THR A 275 -23.02 17.03 -13.04
C THR A 275 -22.60 18.22 -12.17
N PRO A 276 -21.37 18.75 -12.33
CA PRO A 276 -20.91 19.89 -11.55
C PRO A 276 -21.69 21.16 -11.90
N SER A 277 -21.88 22.01 -10.91
CA SER A 277 -22.38 23.37 -11.09
C SER A 277 -21.37 24.24 -11.84
N ASP A 278 -21.84 25.33 -12.46
CA ASP A 278 -20.95 26.29 -13.11
C ASP A 278 -19.91 26.87 -12.14
N SER A 279 -20.28 27.09 -10.86
CA SER A 279 -19.34 27.57 -9.83
C SER A 279 -18.21 26.57 -9.54
N GLU A 280 -18.54 25.27 -9.48
CA GLU A 280 -17.54 24.21 -9.31
C GLU A 280 -16.60 24.13 -10.53
N LEU A 281 -17.15 24.24 -11.75
CA LEU A 281 -16.36 24.25 -12.98
C LEU A 281 -15.43 25.48 -13.04
N GLN A 282 -15.94 26.66 -12.70
CA GLN A 282 -15.16 27.91 -12.66
C GLN A 282 -14.02 27.81 -11.64
N THR A 283 -14.30 27.30 -10.44
CA THR A 283 -13.28 27.11 -9.40
C THR A 283 -12.21 26.10 -9.85
N ALA A 284 -12.62 24.97 -10.43
CA ALA A 284 -11.69 23.97 -10.93
C ALA A 284 -10.80 24.52 -12.05
N ALA A 285 -11.39 25.26 -12.99
CA ALA A 285 -10.65 25.93 -14.06
C ALA A 285 -9.65 26.96 -13.51
N ALA A 286 -10.05 27.80 -12.54
CA ALA A 286 -9.18 28.78 -11.92
C ALA A 286 -7.97 28.12 -11.21
N ILE A 287 -8.18 26.97 -10.55
CA ILE A 287 -7.09 26.16 -9.99
C ILE A 287 -6.16 25.65 -11.10
N VAL A 288 -6.70 25.12 -12.21
CA VAL A 288 -5.87 24.62 -13.33
C VAL A 288 -5.04 25.75 -13.95
N ALA A 289 -5.65 26.90 -14.18
CA ALA A 289 -4.97 28.09 -14.69
C ALA A 289 -3.78 28.51 -13.80
N ARG A 290 -3.96 28.45 -12.46
CA ARG A 290 -2.89 28.75 -11.49
C ARG A 290 -1.65 27.85 -11.62
N TYR A 291 -1.82 26.61 -12.05
CA TYR A 291 -0.72 25.65 -12.23
C TYR A 291 -0.20 25.56 -13.67
N SER A 292 -0.69 26.40 -14.58
CA SER A 292 -0.18 26.54 -15.95
C SER A 292 0.88 27.64 -16.06
N ASP A 293 1.50 27.74 -17.23
CA ASP A 293 2.41 28.85 -17.55
C ASP A 293 1.68 30.18 -17.78
N ALA A 294 0.34 30.18 -17.87
CA ALA A 294 -0.48 31.39 -17.94
C ALA A 294 -0.88 31.96 -16.55
N LYS A 295 -0.33 31.44 -15.45
CA LYS A 295 -0.66 31.82 -14.05
C LYS A 295 -0.56 33.32 -13.68
N ASN A 296 0.12 34.13 -14.49
CA ASN A 296 0.29 35.57 -14.27
C ASN A 296 -0.59 36.42 -15.21
N GLN A 297 -1.37 35.79 -16.08
CA GLN A 297 -2.30 36.51 -16.95
C GLN A 297 -3.57 36.86 -16.16
N PRO A 298 -4.18 38.02 -16.41
CA PRO A 298 -5.40 38.44 -15.71
C PRO A 298 -6.59 37.54 -16.02
N LEU A 299 -6.62 36.94 -17.22
CA LEU A 299 -7.67 36.05 -17.67
C LEU A 299 -7.06 34.92 -18.51
N VAL A 300 -7.45 33.69 -18.23
CA VAL A 300 -6.94 32.48 -18.87
C VAL A 300 -8.11 31.66 -19.40
N THR A 301 -8.00 31.21 -20.64
CA THR A 301 -8.97 30.27 -21.24
C THR A 301 -8.65 28.86 -20.75
N VAL A 302 -9.62 28.16 -20.18
CA VAL A 302 -9.48 26.75 -19.77
C VAL A 302 -10.48 25.93 -20.56
N ALA A 303 -9.99 24.92 -21.27
CA ALA A 303 -10.80 24.01 -22.08
C ALA A 303 -11.18 22.77 -21.26
N LEU A 304 -12.47 22.43 -21.28
CA LEU A 304 -13.07 21.29 -20.60
C LEU A 304 -13.46 20.24 -21.63
N TYR A 305 -12.95 19.02 -21.47
CA TYR A 305 -13.20 17.89 -22.35
C TYR A 305 -13.91 16.75 -21.61
N LYS A 306 -14.77 16.01 -22.32
CA LYS A 306 -15.24 14.68 -21.92
C LYS A 306 -14.81 13.69 -22.99
N GLY A 307 -13.92 12.75 -22.62
CA GLY A 307 -13.14 12.02 -23.63
C GLY A 307 -12.38 13.02 -24.52
N ASP A 308 -12.49 12.86 -25.84
CA ASP A 308 -11.86 13.75 -26.81
C ASP A 308 -12.75 14.94 -27.24
N LYS A 309 -13.98 15.03 -26.71
CA LYS A 309 -14.94 16.07 -27.09
C LYS A 309 -14.78 17.31 -26.22
N LEU A 310 -14.49 18.46 -26.84
CA LEU A 310 -14.57 19.76 -26.18
C LEU A 310 -16.03 20.06 -25.80
N ILE A 311 -16.26 20.31 -24.52
CA ILE A 311 -17.60 20.58 -23.97
C ILE A 311 -17.80 22.07 -23.72
N LYS A 312 -16.79 22.75 -23.18
CA LYS A 312 -16.88 24.16 -22.80
C LYS A 312 -15.48 24.78 -22.71
N GLU A 313 -15.39 26.06 -23.01
CA GLU A 313 -14.23 26.89 -22.66
C GLU A 313 -14.68 27.91 -21.61
N LEU A 314 -13.85 28.09 -20.57
CA LEU A 314 -14.10 29.04 -19.49
C LEU A 314 -12.99 30.08 -19.46
N GLN A 315 -13.38 31.34 -19.31
CA GLN A 315 -12.45 32.43 -19.01
C GLN A 315 -12.38 32.61 -17.50
N VAL A 316 -11.21 32.43 -16.90
CA VAL A 316 -10.99 32.48 -15.45
C VAL A 316 -9.77 33.31 -15.08
N GLU A 317 -9.84 33.98 -13.94
CA GLU A 317 -8.65 34.49 -13.27
C GLU A 317 -7.93 33.34 -12.54
N PRO A 318 -6.60 33.18 -12.69
CA PRO A 318 -5.85 32.16 -11.95
C PRO A 318 -6.03 32.27 -10.44
N LEU A 319 -6.43 31.19 -9.77
CA LEU A 319 -6.65 31.21 -8.32
C LEU A 319 -5.32 31.21 -7.55
N HIS A 320 -4.86 32.38 -7.10
CA HIS A 320 -3.56 32.51 -6.43
C HIS A 320 -3.44 31.72 -5.12
N ASN A 321 -4.50 31.67 -4.32
CA ASN A 321 -4.56 30.88 -3.08
C ASN A 321 -5.43 29.63 -3.24
N THR A 322 -4.79 28.48 -3.48
CA THR A 322 -5.48 27.19 -3.61
C THR A 322 -5.60 26.42 -2.29
N GLN A 323 -5.06 26.95 -1.18
CA GLN A 323 -5.06 26.25 0.12
C GLN A 323 -6.46 25.86 0.61
N PRO A 324 -7.51 26.72 0.48
CA PRO A 324 -8.87 26.37 0.92
C PRO A 324 -9.44 25.11 0.26
N TYR A 325 -8.95 24.75 -0.93
CA TYR A 325 -9.41 23.60 -1.70
C TYR A 325 -8.48 22.40 -1.58
N SER A 326 -7.27 22.59 -1.05
CA SER A 326 -6.24 21.55 -1.03
C SER A 326 -6.59 20.46 -0.02
N VAL A 327 -6.60 19.20 -0.48
CA VAL A 327 -6.88 18.04 0.37
C VAL A 327 -5.71 17.72 1.29
N THR A 328 -4.50 18.14 0.90
CA THR A 328 -3.26 17.82 1.62
C THR A 328 -2.75 18.95 2.51
N ALA A 329 -3.35 20.14 2.42
CA ALA A 329 -3.03 21.30 3.27
C ALA A 329 -3.15 20.95 4.75
#